data_AF-A0A853KWW6-F1
#
_entry.id   AF-A0A853KWW6-F1
#
_cell.length_a   1.000
_cell.length_b   1.000
_cell.length_c   1.000
_cell.angle_alpha   90.00
_cell.angle_beta   90.00
_cell.angle_gamma   90.00
#
_symmetry.space_group_name_H-M   'P 1'
#
loop_
_entity.id
_entity.type
_entity.pdbx_description
1 polymer ?
#
loop_
_entity_poly.entity_id
_entity_poly.type
_entity_poly.pdbx_seq_one_letter_code
_entity_poly.pdbx_strand_id
1 'polypeptide(L)'
;MDDLLSEFLTETSESLSTLDVELVKLEQNPNDPDILSNIFRLVHTIKGTCGFLGLPRLEAVAHAGENVLGKIRDGELVVTPDAVTLVLESIDTIKYLLGELEQNEAEPDGNDADLIGRLNHFADTGQIPGGAPAAAAAPAAEEADEEVPMTDDEKLQAAFDAAEYDPDFEVPDEPAAAAEPEP
;
A
#
# COMPACT_ATOMS: atom_id res chain seq x y z
N MET A 1 28.60 -12.47 -19.46
CA MET A 1 27.22 -12.29 -19.01
C MET A 1 26.34 -12.14 -20.24
N ASP A 2 25.29 -12.95 -20.32
CA ASP A 2 24.26 -12.84 -21.35
C ASP A 2 23.57 -11.45 -21.27
N ASP A 3 23.27 -10.83 -22.41
CA ASP A 3 22.71 -9.46 -22.45
C ASP A 3 21.38 -9.38 -21.69
N LEU A 4 20.55 -10.43 -21.78
CA LEU A 4 19.28 -10.53 -21.08
C LEU A 4 19.48 -10.67 -19.56
N LEU A 5 20.52 -11.40 -19.13
CA LEU A 5 20.86 -11.53 -17.71
C LEU A 5 21.34 -10.19 -17.14
N SER A 6 22.12 -9.42 -17.90
CA SER A 6 22.58 -8.09 -17.46
C SER A 6 21.43 -7.08 -17.31
N GLU A 7 20.46 -7.12 -18.23
CA GLU A 7 19.25 -6.29 -18.15
C GLU A 7 18.42 -6.67 -16.92
N PHE A 8 18.20 -7.97 -16.71
CA PHE A 8 17.50 -8.49 -15.54
C PHE A 8 18.15 -8.06 -14.21
N LEU A 9 19.47 -8.18 -14.08
CA LEU A 9 20.18 -7.78 -12.86
C LEU A 9 20.00 -6.28 -12.58
N THR A 10 20.04 -5.46 -13.62
CA THR A 10 19.87 -4.00 -13.53
C THR A 10 18.44 -3.64 -13.11
N GLU A 11 17.43 -4.10 -13.85
CA GLU A 11 16.02 -3.81 -13.58
C GLU A 11 15.57 -4.34 -12.22
N THR A 12 16.04 -5.52 -11.84
CA THR A 12 15.69 -6.13 -10.56
C THR A 12 16.34 -5.39 -9.41
N SER A 13 17.60 -4.93 -9.54
CA SER A 13 18.25 -4.12 -8.52
C SER A 13 17.53 -2.77 -8.29
N GLU A 14 17.04 -2.14 -9.35
CA GLU A 14 16.23 -0.92 -9.26
C GLU A 14 14.87 -1.18 -8.60
N SER A 15 14.22 -2.29 -8.97
CA SER A 15 12.96 -2.74 -8.37
C SER A 15 13.12 -3.03 -6.88
N LEU A 16 14.20 -3.69 -6.46
CA LEU A 16 14.50 -3.99 -5.06
C LEU A 16 14.79 -2.72 -4.24
N SER A 17 15.48 -1.75 -4.84
CA SER A 17 15.71 -0.45 -4.20
C SER A 17 14.40 0.31 -3.96
N THR A 18 13.45 0.19 -4.89
CA THR A 18 12.10 0.74 -4.74
C THR A 18 11.31 -0.02 -3.68
N LEU A 19 11.39 -1.36 -3.66
CA LEU A 19 10.75 -2.21 -2.66
C LEU A 19 11.17 -1.88 -1.23
N ASP A 20 12.45 -1.59 -0.99
CA ASP A 20 12.94 -1.20 0.35
C ASP A 20 12.23 0.04 0.88
N VAL A 21 12.09 1.06 0.02
CA VAL A 21 11.41 2.31 0.39
C VAL A 21 9.93 2.08 0.62
N GLU A 22 9.28 1.30 -0.24
CA GLU A 22 7.86 1.02 -0.14
C GLU A 22 7.52 0.16 1.08
N LEU A 23 8.34 -0.81 1.44
CA LEU A 23 8.15 -1.63 2.64
C LEU A 23 8.25 -0.81 3.93
N VAL A 24 9.18 0.16 3.98
CA VAL A 24 9.25 1.10 5.12
C VAL A 24 8.00 1.98 5.20
N LYS A 25 7.47 2.44 4.06
CA LYS A 25 6.20 3.20 4.04
C LYS A 25 5.01 2.33 4.44
N LEU A 26 5.00 1.05 4.04
CA LEU A 26 3.97 0.09 4.42
C LEU A 26 3.97 -0.17 5.93
N GLU A 27 5.14 -0.26 6.55
CA GLU A 27 5.25 -0.40 8.01
C GLU A 27 4.64 0.81 8.75
N GLN A 28 4.81 2.01 8.20
CA GLN A 28 4.24 3.26 8.75
C GLN A 28 2.76 3.44 8.43
N ASN A 29 2.31 2.94 7.27
CA ASN A 29 0.96 3.10 6.74
C ASN A 29 0.39 1.73 6.32
N PRO A 30 0.12 0.82 7.27
CA PRO A 30 -0.24 -0.58 6.99
C PRO A 30 -1.55 -0.77 6.22
N ASN A 31 -2.40 0.26 6.19
CA ASN A 31 -3.72 0.22 5.54
C ASN A 31 -3.75 0.96 4.20
N ASP A 32 -2.60 1.39 3.67
CA ASP A 32 -2.52 2.08 2.39
C ASP A 32 -2.53 1.07 1.22
N PRO A 33 -3.64 0.97 0.45
CA PRO A 33 -3.77 -0.02 -0.62
C PRO A 33 -2.86 0.29 -1.83
N ASP A 34 -2.43 1.54 -2.01
CA ASP A 34 -1.60 1.93 -3.14
C ASP A 34 -0.15 1.46 -2.93
N ILE A 35 0.38 1.61 -1.71
CA ILE A 35 1.69 1.09 -1.33
C ILE A 35 1.73 -0.43 -1.52
N LEU A 36 0.74 -1.13 -0.98
CA LEU A 36 0.67 -2.59 -1.06
C LEU A 36 0.54 -3.09 -2.51
N SER A 37 -0.28 -2.41 -3.32
CA SER A 37 -0.45 -2.72 -4.74
C SER A 37 0.86 -2.52 -5.52
N ASN A 38 1.62 -1.49 -5.20
CA ASN A 38 2.92 -1.22 -5.81
C ASN A 38 3.95 -2.30 -5.46
N ILE A 39 4.09 -2.63 -4.18
CA ILE A 39 4.97 -3.72 -3.70
C ILE A 39 4.62 -5.04 -4.38
N PHE A 40 3.34 -5.40 -4.42
CA PHE A 40 2.88 -6.64 -5.05
C PHE A 40 3.26 -6.69 -6.54
N ARG A 41 3.07 -5.60 -7.28
CA ARG A 41 3.41 -5.55 -8.72
C ARG A 41 4.91 -5.72 -8.96
N LEU A 42 5.75 -5.09 -8.14
CA LEU A 42 7.20 -5.21 -8.24
C LEU A 42 7.64 -6.67 -8.00
N VAL A 43 7.19 -7.29 -6.92
CA VAL A 43 7.51 -8.70 -6.62
C VAL A 43 6.96 -9.66 -7.69
N HIS A 44 5.73 -9.42 -8.17
CA HIS A 44 5.15 -10.22 -9.26
C HIS A 44 5.99 -10.17 -10.54
N THR A 45 6.51 -8.99 -10.86
CA THR A 45 7.36 -8.77 -12.04
C THR A 45 8.68 -9.52 -11.88
N ILE A 46 9.34 -9.37 -10.72
CA ILE A 46 10.59 -10.08 -10.41
C ILE A 46 10.40 -11.59 -10.54
N LYS A 47 9.35 -12.16 -9.93
CA LYS A 47 9.03 -13.59 -10.06
C LYS A 47 8.83 -14.00 -11.51
N GLY A 48 8.06 -13.22 -12.28
CA GLY A 48 7.81 -13.50 -13.69
C GLY A 48 9.10 -13.57 -14.51
N THR A 49 10.01 -12.64 -14.29
CA THR A 49 11.32 -12.63 -14.97
C THR A 49 12.21 -13.78 -14.51
N CYS A 50 12.22 -14.13 -13.22
CA CYS A 50 12.96 -15.30 -12.72
C CYS A 50 12.48 -16.61 -13.37
N GLY A 51 11.16 -16.81 -13.48
CA GLY A 51 10.60 -17.98 -14.14
C GLY A 51 10.90 -18.03 -15.64
N PHE A 52 10.93 -16.88 -16.31
CA PHE A 52 11.32 -16.78 -17.72
C PHE A 52 12.79 -17.12 -17.96
N LEU A 53 13.69 -16.68 -17.07
CA LEU A 53 15.13 -16.91 -17.16
C LEU A 53 15.57 -18.29 -16.65
N GLY A 54 14.66 -19.05 -16.04
CA GLY A 54 14.97 -20.36 -15.47
C GLY A 54 15.85 -20.24 -14.23
N LEU A 55 15.52 -19.30 -13.33
CA LEU A 55 16.18 -19.07 -12.05
C LEU A 55 15.28 -19.62 -10.92
N PRO A 56 15.21 -20.96 -10.74
CA PRO A 56 14.20 -21.59 -9.90
C PRO A 56 14.31 -21.24 -8.42
N ARG A 57 15.52 -20.96 -7.90
CA ARG A 57 15.69 -20.61 -6.49
C ARG A 57 15.17 -19.20 -6.21
N LEU A 58 15.55 -18.23 -7.05
CA LEU A 58 15.01 -16.87 -7.03
C LEU A 58 13.50 -16.85 -7.24
N GLU A 59 12.98 -17.60 -8.20
CA GLU A 59 11.55 -17.71 -8.47
C GLU A 59 10.79 -18.22 -7.24
N ALA A 60 11.30 -19.27 -6.57
CA ALA A 60 10.66 -19.86 -5.40
C ALA A 60 10.57 -18.88 -4.22
N VAL A 61 11.63 -18.10 -3.96
CA VAL A 61 11.63 -17.08 -2.90
C VAL A 61 10.68 -15.93 -3.25
N ALA A 62 10.75 -15.42 -4.47
CA ALA A 62 9.86 -14.34 -4.93
C ALA A 62 8.39 -14.73 -4.89
N HIS A 63 8.07 -15.97 -5.29
CA HIS A 63 6.71 -16.51 -5.23
C HIS A 63 6.21 -16.65 -3.78
N ALA A 64 7.05 -17.12 -2.85
CA ALA A 64 6.64 -17.23 -1.44
C ALA A 64 6.37 -15.84 -0.82
N GLY A 65 7.19 -14.83 -1.13
CA GLY A 65 6.95 -13.44 -0.74
C GLY A 65 5.69 -12.85 -1.35
N GLU A 66 5.46 -13.10 -2.65
CA GLU A 66 4.24 -12.69 -3.36
C GLU A 66 2.98 -13.27 -2.74
N ASN A 67 3.00 -14.54 -2.31
CA ASN A 67 1.83 -15.18 -1.68
C ASN A 67 1.40 -14.45 -0.40
N VAL A 68 2.35 -14.09 0.47
CA VAL A 68 2.07 -13.30 1.68
C VAL A 68 1.47 -11.95 1.30
N LEU A 69 2.11 -11.23 0.38
CA LEU A 69 1.63 -9.91 -0.07
C LEU A 69 0.25 -9.97 -0.73
N GLY A 70 -0.03 -11.03 -1.50
CA GLY A 70 -1.31 -11.28 -2.12
C GLY A 70 -2.42 -11.46 -1.09
N LYS A 71 -2.16 -12.25 -0.03
CA LYS A 71 -3.11 -12.46 1.06
C LYS A 71 -3.42 -11.18 1.84
N ILE A 72 -2.41 -10.35 2.07
CA ILE A 72 -2.59 -9.04 2.69
C ILE A 72 -3.42 -8.14 1.76
N ARG A 73 -3.09 -8.10 0.46
CA ARG A 73 -3.79 -7.26 -0.53
C ARG A 73 -5.26 -7.63 -0.67
N ASP A 74 -5.56 -8.93 -0.62
CA ASP A 74 -6.91 -9.45 -0.75
C ASP A 74 -7.71 -9.34 0.56
N GLY A 75 -7.11 -8.77 1.63
CA GLY A 75 -7.73 -8.56 2.93
C GLY A 75 -7.87 -9.82 3.78
N GLU A 76 -7.23 -10.92 3.38
CA GLU A 76 -7.24 -12.19 4.12
C GLU A 76 -6.28 -12.14 5.33
N LEU A 77 -5.22 -11.33 5.24
CA LEU A 77 -4.26 -11.08 6.31
C LEU A 77 -4.14 -9.58 6.60
N VAL A 78 -3.81 -9.25 7.84
CA VAL A 78 -3.50 -7.87 8.24
C VAL A 78 -1.99 -7.62 8.17
N VAL A 79 -1.58 -6.41 7.81
CA VAL A 79 -0.17 -6.01 7.90
C VAL A 79 0.23 -5.95 9.37
N THR A 80 1.23 -6.75 9.75
CA THR A 80 1.84 -6.73 11.07
C THR A 80 3.36 -6.52 10.93
N PRO A 81 4.05 -6.03 11.99
CA PRO A 81 5.51 -5.94 11.96
C PRO A 81 6.20 -7.26 11.63
N ASP A 82 5.64 -8.38 12.11
CA ASP A 82 6.13 -9.73 11.81
C ASP A 82 5.95 -10.07 10.32
N ALA A 83 4.82 -9.69 9.70
CA ALA A 83 4.58 -9.88 8.27
C ALA A 83 5.59 -9.08 7.43
N VAL A 84 5.79 -7.81 7.77
CA VAL A 84 6.75 -6.92 7.09
C VAL A 84 8.18 -7.48 7.23
N THR A 85 8.57 -7.91 8.42
CA THR A 85 9.87 -8.53 8.67
C THR A 85 10.08 -9.77 7.81
N LEU A 86 9.08 -10.66 7.75
CA LEU A 86 9.17 -11.89 6.96
C LEU A 86 9.26 -11.61 5.44
N VAL A 87 8.55 -10.59 4.95
CA VAL A 87 8.68 -10.14 3.56
C VAL A 87 10.07 -9.54 3.32
N LEU A 88 10.60 -8.71 4.21
CA LEU A 88 11.96 -8.17 4.11
C LEU A 88 13.02 -9.27 4.05
N GLU A 89 12.90 -10.33 4.86
CA GLU A 89 13.80 -11.49 4.79
C GLU A 89 13.81 -12.13 3.39
N SER A 90 12.66 -12.17 2.70
CA SER A 90 12.56 -12.66 1.32
C SER A 90 13.27 -11.73 0.32
N ILE A 91 13.14 -10.42 0.49
CA ILE A 91 13.81 -9.41 -0.35
C ILE A 91 15.33 -9.48 -0.16
N ASP A 92 15.80 -9.62 1.07
CA ASP A 92 17.23 -9.77 1.37
C ASP A 92 17.81 -11.06 0.78
N THR A 93 17.05 -12.14 0.82
CA THR A 93 17.44 -13.41 0.17
C THR A 93 17.52 -13.23 -1.36
N ILE A 94 16.56 -12.53 -1.97
CA ILE A 94 16.62 -12.23 -3.41
C ILE A 94 17.86 -11.39 -3.75
N LYS A 95 18.17 -10.35 -2.96
CA LYS A 95 19.39 -9.53 -3.15
C LYS A 95 20.65 -10.37 -3.07
N TYR A 96 20.74 -11.26 -2.07
CA TYR A 96 21.87 -12.18 -1.93
C TYR A 96 22.02 -13.07 -3.18
N LEU A 97 20.94 -13.70 -3.62
CA LEU A 97 20.97 -14.59 -4.79
C LEU A 97 21.33 -13.83 -6.08
N LEU A 98 20.86 -12.59 -6.25
CA LEU A 98 21.25 -11.75 -7.39
C LEU A 98 22.75 -11.41 -7.36
N GLY A 99 23.32 -11.12 -6.20
CA GLY A 99 24.75 -10.87 -6.06
C GLY A 99 25.59 -12.11 -6.39
N GLU A 100 25.13 -13.30 -6.04
CA GLU A 100 25.79 -14.56 -6.44
C GLU A 100 25.62 -14.83 -7.94
N LEU A 101 24.45 -14.55 -8.50
CA LEU A 101 24.16 -14.69 -9.92
C LEU A 101 25.00 -13.73 -10.77
N GLU A 102 25.21 -12.48 -10.32
CA GLU A 102 26.07 -11.51 -10.99
C GLU A 102 27.54 -11.96 -11.01
N GLN A 103 28.03 -12.53 -9.91
CA GLN A 103 29.43 -12.94 -9.79
C GLN A 103 29.74 -14.26 -10.51
N ASN A 104 28.82 -15.21 -10.47
CA ASN A 104 29.05 -16.59 -10.90
C ASN A 104 28.28 -16.97 -12.17
N GLU A 105 27.41 -16.10 -12.67
CA GLU A 105 26.45 -16.37 -13.77
C GLU A 105 25.54 -17.57 -13.50
N ALA A 106 25.42 -17.98 -12.23
CA ALA A 106 24.63 -19.11 -11.77
C ALA A 106 24.12 -18.89 -10.34
N GLU A 107 22.97 -19.49 -10.02
CA GLU A 107 22.48 -19.52 -8.64
C GLU A 107 23.42 -20.37 -7.76
N PRO A 108 23.67 -19.95 -6.51
CA PRO A 108 24.53 -20.70 -5.58
C PRO A 108 23.86 -22.01 -5.17
N ASP A 109 24.67 -23.02 -4.83
CA ASP A 109 24.20 -24.28 -4.27
C ASP A 109 23.37 -24.07 -2.98
N GLY A 110 22.42 -24.96 -2.72
CA GLY A 110 21.57 -24.95 -1.52
C GLY A 110 20.10 -24.69 -1.81
N ASN A 111 19.35 -24.30 -0.78
CA ASN A 111 17.95 -23.91 -0.89
C ASN A 111 17.56 -22.98 0.26
N ASP A 112 16.40 -22.34 0.12
CA ASP A 112 15.80 -21.44 1.10
C ASP A 112 14.51 -22.03 1.69
N ALA A 113 14.47 -23.36 1.84
CA ALA A 113 13.26 -24.09 2.20
C ALA A 113 12.69 -23.70 3.58
N ASP A 114 13.55 -23.30 4.53
CA ASP A 114 13.11 -22.80 5.83
C ASP A 114 12.34 -21.48 5.70
N LEU A 115 12.92 -20.51 5.00
CA LEU A 115 12.28 -19.21 4.73
C LEU A 115 10.99 -19.37 3.93
N ILE A 116 11.04 -20.16 2.84
CA ILE A 116 9.86 -20.47 2.02
C ILE A 116 8.77 -21.15 2.86
N GLY A 117 9.16 -22.07 3.76
CA GLY A 117 8.24 -22.73 4.68
C GLY A 117 7.58 -21.74 5.65
N ARG A 118 8.36 -20.81 6.22
CA ARG A 118 7.84 -19.75 7.11
C ARG A 118 6.89 -18.80 6.37
N LEU A 119 7.24 -18.35 5.16
CA LEU A 119 6.41 -17.50 4.30
C LEU A 119 5.08 -18.16 3.96
N ASN A 120 5.11 -19.40 3.47
CA ASN A 120 3.88 -20.12 3.13
C ASN A 120 3.02 -20.42 4.36
N HIS A 121 3.63 -20.81 5.48
CA HIS A 121 2.90 -21.00 6.73
C HIS A 121 2.20 -19.71 7.18
N PHE A 122 2.90 -18.57 7.11
CA PHE A 122 2.31 -17.28 7.41
C PHE A 122 1.18 -16.93 6.44
N ALA A 123 1.35 -17.16 5.14
CA ALA A 123 0.31 -16.94 4.13
C ALA A 123 -0.97 -17.77 4.41
N ASP A 124 -0.79 -19.00 4.90
CA ASP A 124 -1.90 -19.91 5.19
C ASP A 124 -2.59 -19.66 6.54
N THR A 125 -1.85 -19.18 7.55
CA THR A 125 -2.32 -19.15 8.94
C THR A 125 -2.32 -17.77 9.60
N GLY A 126 -1.62 -16.80 9.01
CA GLY A 126 -1.33 -15.50 9.63
C GLY A 126 -0.41 -15.56 10.84
N GLN A 127 0.27 -16.69 11.08
CA GLN A 127 1.14 -16.91 12.23
C GLN A 127 2.58 -17.20 11.82
N ILE A 128 3.55 -16.71 12.58
CA ILE A 128 4.96 -17.09 12.43
C ILE A 128 5.20 -18.37 13.25
N PRO A 129 5.78 -19.45 12.67
CA PRO A 129 6.11 -20.65 13.44
C PRO A 129 7.09 -20.33 14.57
N GLY A 130 6.73 -20.67 15.81
CA GLY A 130 7.60 -20.47 16.98
C GLY A 130 7.59 -19.05 17.57
N GLY A 131 6.77 -18.13 17.04
CA GLY A 131 6.48 -16.87 17.70
C GLY A 131 5.69 -17.11 18.99
N ALA A 132 6.16 -16.57 20.11
CA ALA A 132 5.29 -16.39 21.28
C ALA A 132 4.06 -15.58 20.83
N PRO A 133 2.85 -15.86 21.34
CA PRO A 133 1.64 -15.20 20.87
C PRO A 133 1.81 -13.69 21.08
N ALA A 134 2.10 -12.97 19.99
CA ALA A 134 1.95 -11.53 19.94
C ALA A 134 0.47 -11.30 20.19
N ALA A 135 0.20 -10.64 21.33
CA ALA A 135 -1.14 -10.37 21.82
C ALA A 135 -2.03 -9.90 20.66
N ALA A 136 -3.16 -10.57 20.50
CA ALA A 136 -4.21 -10.21 19.57
C ALA A 136 -4.42 -8.69 19.59
N ALA A 137 -3.99 -8.01 18.52
CA ALA A 137 -4.50 -6.70 18.20
C ALA A 137 -5.98 -6.92 17.85
N ALA A 138 -6.84 -6.68 18.83
CA ALA A 138 -8.27 -6.61 18.64
C ALA A 138 -8.56 -5.59 17.52
N PRO A 139 -9.56 -5.84 16.66
CA PRO A 139 -9.95 -4.88 15.64
C PRO A 139 -10.59 -3.68 16.34
N ALA A 140 -9.86 -2.57 16.43
CA ALA A 140 -10.47 -1.28 16.68
C ALA A 140 -11.09 -0.79 15.36
N ALA A 141 -12.25 -1.37 15.03
CA ALA A 141 -13.21 -0.71 14.18
C ALA A 141 -13.92 0.33 15.07
N GLU A 142 -13.40 1.55 15.08
CA GLU A 142 -14.15 2.72 15.54
C GLU A 142 -14.35 3.60 14.32
N GLU A 143 -15.57 3.55 13.80
CA GLU A 143 -16.08 4.47 12.80
C GLU A 143 -15.96 5.89 13.36
N ALA A 144 -14.94 6.62 12.92
CA ALA A 144 -14.92 8.06 13.04
C ALA A 144 -15.79 8.62 11.92
N ASP A 145 -17.08 8.79 12.23
CA ASP A 145 -17.94 9.75 11.55
C ASP A 145 -17.36 11.14 11.83
N GLU A 146 -16.47 11.58 10.96
CA GLU A 146 -15.92 12.93 10.99
C GLU A 146 -17.01 13.86 10.43
N GLU A 147 -17.87 14.39 11.33
CA GLU A 147 -18.70 15.55 11.02
C GLU A 147 -17.78 16.69 10.57
N VAL A 148 -17.65 16.86 9.26
CA VAL A 148 -16.98 18.00 8.65
C VAL A 148 -17.67 19.26 9.18
N PRO A 149 -16.98 20.16 9.90
CA PRO A 149 -17.60 21.38 10.36
C PRO A 149 -17.91 22.25 9.15
N MET A 150 -19.20 22.37 8.80
CA MET A 150 -19.67 23.30 7.77
C MET A 150 -19.16 24.70 8.07
N THR A 151 -18.56 25.31 7.05
CA THR A 151 -18.10 26.70 7.11
C THR A 151 -19.30 27.65 7.22
N ASP A 152 -19.09 28.86 7.73
CA ASP A 152 -20.18 29.82 7.92
C ASP A 152 -20.86 30.23 6.60
N ASP A 153 -20.16 30.10 5.45
CA ASP A 153 -20.72 30.27 4.11
C ASP A 153 -21.74 29.17 3.75
N GLU A 154 -21.49 27.91 4.14
CA GLU A 154 -22.42 26.80 3.88
C GLU A 154 -23.69 26.86 4.74
N LYS A 155 -23.57 27.37 5.98
CA LYS A 155 -24.73 27.62 6.85
C LYS A 155 -25.62 28.73 6.30
N LEU A 156 -25.02 29.76 5.69
CA LEU A 156 -25.79 30.85 5.07
C LEU A 156 -26.56 30.34 3.85
N GLN A 157 -25.93 29.52 3.00
CA GLN A 157 -26.57 28.95 1.82
C GLN A 157 -27.73 28.01 2.19
N ALA A 158 -27.55 27.15 3.20
CA ALA A 158 -28.61 26.27 3.67
C ALA A 158 -29.81 27.03 4.26
N ALA A 159 -29.58 28.19 4.90
CA ALA A 159 -30.66 29.04 5.40
C ALA A 159 -31.43 29.74 4.26
N PHE A 160 -30.77 30.07 3.15
CA PHE A 160 -31.42 30.60 1.95
C PHE A 160 -32.25 29.54 1.23
N ASP A 161 -31.76 28.32 1.11
CA ASP A 161 -32.47 27.22 0.43
C ASP A 161 -33.68 26.69 1.23
N ALA A 162 -33.68 26.88 2.55
CA ALA A 162 -34.79 26.48 3.43
C ALA A 162 -35.93 27.52 3.52
N ALA A 163 -35.74 28.73 2.98
CA ALA A 163 -36.79 29.73 2.93
C ALA A 163 -37.72 29.46 1.74
N GLU A 164 -38.93 28.98 1.99
CA GLU A 164 -39.96 28.94 0.95
C GLU A 164 -40.27 30.37 0.48
N TYR A 165 -40.15 30.60 -0.83
CA TYR A 165 -40.51 31.85 -1.47
C TYR A 165 -42.01 32.11 -1.30
N ASP A 166 -42.36 33.15 -0.55
CA ASP A 166 -43.74 33.66 -0.47
C ASP A 166 -43.97 34.65 -1.63
N PRO A 167 -44.74 34.28 -2.68
CA PRO A 167 -45.00 35.14 -3.83
C PRO A 167 -45.88 36.36 -3.49
N ASP A 168 -46.53 36.39 -2.32
CA ASP A 168 -47.42 37.48 -1.89
C ASP A 168 -46.73 38.48 -0.93
N PHE A 169 -45.41 38.39 -0.74
CA PHE A 169 -44.67 39.38 0.04
C PHE A 169 -44.63 40.73 -0.67
N GLU A 170 -45.56 41.61 -0.30
CA GLU A 170 -45.66 42.98 -0.79
C GLU A 170 -44.64 43.88 -0.07
N VAL A 171 -43.60 44.30 -0.79
CA VAL A 171 -42.59 45.24 -0.27
C VAL A 171 -43.27 46.60 -0.06
N PRO A 172 -43.22 47.19 1.15
CA PRO A 172 -43.82 48.49 1.38
C PRO A 172 -43.15 49.56 0.52
N ASP A 173 -43.99 50.36 -0.16
CA ASP A 173 -43.58 51.46 -1.03
C ASP A 173 -42.82 52.55 -0.24
N GLU A 174 -41.81 53.10 -0.90
CA GLU A 174 -40.76 53.97 -0.40
C GLU A 174 -41.32 55.29 0.17
N PRO A 175 -40.88 55.81 1.34
CA PRO A 175 -41.15 57.20 1.67
C PRO A 175 -40.19 58.12 0.91
N ALA A 176 -40.72 58.68 -0.18
CA ALA A 176 -40.58 60.04 -0.69
C ALA A 176 -39.25 60.81 -0.46
N ALA A 177 -38.62 61.12 -1.59
CA ALA A 177 -37.68 62.18 -1.89
C ALA A 177 -37.59 63.35 -0.90
N ALA A 178 -36.36 63.67 -0.46
CA ALA A 178 -35.98 65.00 -0.03
C ALA A 178 -34.79 65.47 -0.88
N ALA A 179 -35.03 66.57 -1.58
CA ALA A 179 -34.20 67.23 -2.57
C ALA A 179 -32.78 67.60 -2.09
N GLU A 180 -31.84 67.52 -3.02
CA GLU A 180 -30.58 68.28 -2.98
C GLU A 180 -30.88 69.80 -2.97
N PRO A 181 -29.91 70.64 -2.57
CA PRO A 181 -29.02 71.14 -3.62
C PRO A 181 -27.54 71.30 -3.20
N GLU A 182 -26.67 71.04 -4.17
CA GLU A 182 -25.30 71.57 -4.36
C GLU A 182 -25.26 73.13 -4.35
N PRO A 183 -24.09 73.79 -4.25
CA PRO A 183 -22.72 73.34 -4.62
C PRO A 183 -21.65 73.37 -3.52
#